data_AF-A0A1Y2ITQ0-F1
#
_entry.id   AF-A0A1Y2ITQ0-F1
#
_cell.length_a   1.000
_cell.length_b   1.000
_cell.length_c   1.000
_cell.angle_alpha   90.00
_cell.angle_beta   90.00
_cell.angle_gamma   90.00
#
_symmetry.space_group_name_H-M   'P 1'
#
loop_
_entity.id
_entity.type
_entity.pdbx_description
1 polymer ?
#
loop_
_entity_poly.entity_id
_entity_poly.type
_entity_poly.pdbx_seq_one_letter_code
_entity_poly.pdbx_strand_id
1 'polypeptide(L)'
;MSLARAAGAIVRPSQRAGTSFIQRRAASSHTHDEHHHEEHHDTNEYPPEVFNTPFWRRVAIVAVGVVAFYKYAPAPGDENPIAKYIARTMASPAALKEAAFKHLLLSAQGSDETLLVADSKPPVVHRLRFPQRLEMHSPHSLPVGIKLSTEDVVVKRD
;
A
#
# COMPACT_ATOMS: atom_id res chain seq x y z
N MET A 1 -25.33 30.16 9.46
CA MET A 1 -24.40 29.32 10.24
C MET A 1 -23.22 28.98 9.34
N SER A 2 -22.05 29.54 9.68
CA SER A 2 -20.90 29.73 8.78
C SER A 2 -20.01 28.49 8.64
N LEU A 3 -19.44 28.35 7.45
CA LEU A 3 -18.34 27.46 7.10
C LEU A 3 -17.07 27.85 7.89
N ALA A 4 -16.38 26.87 8.47
CA ALA A 4 -14.94 26.95 8.71
C ALA A 4 -14.33 25.54 8.81
N ARG A 5 -13.77 25.08 7.70
CA ARG A 5 -12.67 24.11 7.67
C ARG A 5 -11.43 24.78 8.29
N ALA A 6 -10.82 24.15 9.27
CA ALA A 6 -9.40 24.27 9.63
C ALA A 6 -9.05 22.99 10.40
N ALA A 7 -8.44 21.96 9.79
CA ALA A 7 -7.03 21.88 9.45
C ALA A 7 -6.13 22.20 10.66
N GLY A 8 -5.61 21.15 11.29
CA GLY A 8 -4.73 21.26 12.45
C GLY A 8 -4.32 19.89 12.98
N ALA A 9 -3.86 19.02 12.08
CA ALA A 9 -3.26 17.74 12.43
C ALA A 9 -1.97 17.98 13.23
N ILE A 10 -2.03 17.88 14.56
CA ILE A 10 -0.84 17.69 15.38
C ILE A 10 -0.55 16.19 15.41
N VAL A 11 -0.08 15.69 14.28
CA VAL A 11 0.59 14.39 14.22
C VAL A 11 1.96 14.60 14.84
N ARG A 12 2.15 14.12 16.07
CA ARG A 12 3.49 13.95 16.64
C ARG A 12 4.21 12.90 15.78
N PRO A 13 5.31 13.23 15.07
CA PRO A 13 6.14 12.20 14.49
C PRO A 13 6.83 11.47 15.64
N SER A 14 6.40 10.23 15.88
CA SER A 14 7.18 9.26 16.64
C SER A 14 8.54 9.14 15.97
N GLN A 15 9.59 9.63 16.63
CA GLN A 15 10.98 9.40 16.25
C GLN A 15 11.31 7.93 16.46
N ARG A 16 10.77 7.06 15.61
CA ARG A 16 11.44 5.80 15.30
C ARG A 16 12.60 6.17 14.41
N ALA A 17 13.78 6.24 15.01
CA ALA A 17 15.05 6.23 14.33
C ALA A 17 15.05 5.06 13.34
N GLY A 18 14.66 5.34 12.10
CA GLY A 18 14.97 4.48 10.98
C GLY A 18 16.48 4.52 10.87
N THR A 19 17.14 3.45 11.31
CA THR A 19 18.50 3.16 10.88
C THR A 19 18.41 3.01 9.37
N SER A 20 18.67 4.11 8.66
CA SER A 20 18.96 4.09 7.25
C SER A 20 20.18 3.20 7.10
N PHE A 21 19.97 1.98 6.62
CA PHE A 21 21.05 1.20 6.05
C PHE A 21 21.54 2.02 4.87
N ILE A 22 22.58 2.81 5.08
CA ILE A 22 23.39 3.41 4.03
C ILE A 22 23.94 2.23 3.26
N GLN A 23 23.19 1.82 2.25
CA GLN A 23 23.58 0.85 1.25
C GLN A 23 24.69 1.51 0.44
N ARG A 24 25.94 1.35 0.88
CA ARG A 24 27.10 1.68 0.04
C ARG A 24 27.04 0.75 -1.17
N ARG A 25 26.54 1.25 -2.30
CA ARG A 25 26.90 0.65 -3.60
C ARG A 25 28.39 0.87 -3.76
N ALA A 26 29.16 -0.21 -3.80
CA ALA A 26 30.47 -0.18 -4.43
C ALA A 26 30.22 0.06 -5.91
N ALA A 27 30.36 1.30 -6.36
CA ALA A 27 30.39 1.63 -7.77
C ALA A 27 31.75 1.20 -8.31
N SER A 28 31.80 0.06 -8.99
CA SER A 28 32.94 -0.34 -9.80
C SER A 28 32.92 0.46 -11.10
N SER A 29 33.53 1.64 -11.11
CA SER A 29 33.93 2.30 -12.35
C SER A 29 35.27 1.72 -12.79
N HIS A 30 35.25 0.53 -13.42
CA HIS A 30 36.42 0.00 -14.10
C HIS A 30 36.39 0.51 -15.54
N THR A 31 37.10 1.61 -15.78
CA THR A 31 37.56 1.99 -17.11
C THR A 31 38.71 1.06 -17.47
N HIS A 32 38.60 0.39 -18.62
CA HIS A 32 39.70 -0.38 -19.18
C HIS A 32 40.59 0.61 -19.93
N ASP A 33 41.72 0.97 -19.35
CA ASP A 33 42.77 1.69 -20.05
C ASP A 33 44.09 0.94 -19.86
N GLU A 34 44.64 0.58 -21.01
CA GLU A 34 46.04 0.27 -21.33
C GLU A 34 46.78 -0.90 -20.63
N HIS A 35 47.25 -1.80 -21.50
CA HIS A 35 48.05 -2.97 -21.20
C HIS A 35 49.44 -2.59 -20.66
N HIS A 36 49.60 -2.63 -19.34
CA HIS A 36 50.91 -2.79 -18.70
C HIS A 36 50.94 -4.13 -17.97
N HIS A 37 51.91 -4.97 -18.32
CA HIS A 37 52.26 -6.18 -17.58
C HIS A 37 52.92 -5.76 -16.25
N GLU A 38 52.12 -5.28 -15.30
CA GLU A 38 52.55 -5.22 -13.91
C GLU A 38 52.27 -6.59 -13.30
N GLU A 39 53.33 -7.38 -13.20
CA GLU A 39 53.41 -8.54 -12.35
C GLU A 39 53.31 -8.04 -10.90
N HIS A 40 52.08 -7.80 -10.41
CA HIS A 40 51.83 -7.54 -9.00
C HIS A 40 52.11 -8.83 -8.23
N HIS A 41 53.38 -9.03 -7.89
CA HIS A 41 53.75 -9.91 -6.80
C HIS A 41 52.98 -9.42 -5.57
N ASP A 42 52.03 -10.22 -5.12
CA ASP A 42 51.26 -9.95 -3.91
C ASP A 42 52.24 -9.84 -2.74
N THR A 43 52.65 -8.60 -2.46
CA THR A 43 53.64 -8.27 -1.41
C THR A 43 52.95 -8.22 -0.04
N ASN A 44 51.64 -8.51 0.03
CA ASN A 44 50.95 -8.65 1.29
C ASN A 44 51.32 -9.99 1.91
N GLU A 45 52.20 -9.93 2.91
CA GLU A 45 52.46 -11.05 3.79
C GLU A 45 51.21 -11.27 4.66
N TYR A 46 50.34 -12.18 4.22
CA TYR A 46 49.17 -12.57 5.00
C TYR A 46 49.63 -13.35 6.23
N PRO A 47 49.27 -12.91 7.44
CA PRO A 47 49.59 -13.67 8.63
C PRO A 47 48.94 -15.06 8.54
N PRO A 48 49.65 -16.14 8.91
CA PRO A 48 49.12 -17.49 8.81
C PRO A 48 47.82 -17.61 9.61
N GLU A 49 46.77 -18.12 8.96
CA GLU A 49 45.45 -18.25 9.58
C GLU A 49 45.49 -19.28 10.73
N VAL A 50 45.59 -18.77 11.96
CA VAL A 50 45.52 -19.56 13.18
C VAL A 50 44.09 -19.59 13.73
N PHE A 51 43.70 -20.68 14.39
CA PHE A 51 42.37 -20.84 14.99
C PHE A 51 42.06 -19.87 16.17
N ASN A 52 42.97 -18.96 16.48
CA ASN A 52 42.81 -17.92 17.52
C ASN A 52 42.59 -16.51 16.92
N THR A 53 42.17 -16.40 15.66
CA THR A 53 41.77 -15.10 15.11
C THR A 53 40.44 -14.63 15.72
N PRO A 54 40.16 -13.31 15.73
CA PRO A 54 38.89 -12.77 16.21
C PRO A 54 37.66 -13.38 15.51
N PHE A 55 37.81 -13.85 14.28
CA PHE A 55 36.77 -14.56 13.54
C PHE A 55 36.42 -15.90 14.23
N TRP A 56 37.39 -16.78 14.43
CA TRP A 56 37.18 -18.08 15.07
C TRP A 56 36.68 -17.95 16.51
N ARG A 57 37.13 -16.93 17.24
CA ARG A 57 36.59 -16.62 18.57
C ARG A 57 35.11 -16.28 18.54
N ARG A 58 34.66 -15.45 17.58
CA ARG A 58 33.24 -15.12 17.41
C ARG A 58 32.44 -16.36 17.02
N VAL A 59 32.96 -17.19 16.11
CA VAL A 59 32.33 -18.45 15.71
C VAL A 59 32.17 -19.39 16.91
N ALA A 60 33.21 -19.53 17.75
CA ALA A 60 33.16 -20.35 18.96
C ALA A 60 32.12 -19.82 19.98
N ILE A 61 32.06 -18.49 20.19
CA ILE A 61 31.05 -17.88 21.07
C ILE A 61 29.63 -18.15 20.54
N VAL A 62 29.41 -18.00 19.23
CA VAL A 62 28.12 -18.30 18.60
C VAL A 62 27.78 -19.78 18.74
N ALA A 63 28.72 -20.68 18.46
CA ALA A 63 28.51 -22.12 18.59
C ALA A 63 28.14 -22.52 20.02
N VAL A 64 28.88 -22.02 21.02
CA VAL A 64 28.56 -22.22 22.44
C VAL A 64 27.19 -21.63 22.78
N GLY A 65 26.89 -20.43 22.28
CA GLY A 65 25.59 -19.79 22.47
C GLY A 65 24.42 -20.61 21.94
N VAL A 66 24.55 -21.20 20.75
CA VAL A 66 23.54 -22.08 20.14
C VAL A 66 23.35 -23.36 20.96
N VAL A 67 24.44 -24.00 21.39
CA VAL A 67 24.37 -25.21 22.22
C VAL A 67 23.72 -24.90 23.58
N ALA A 68 24.12 -23.81 24.22
CA ALA A 68 23.52 -23.35 25.47
C ALA A 68 22.04 -23.04 25.30
N PHE A 69 21.67 -22.37 24.21
CA PHE A 69 20.27 -22.11 23.88
C PHE A 69 19.49 -23.40 23.69
N TYR A 70 19.96 -24.37 22.91
CA TYR A 70 19.24 -25.62 22.71
C TYR A 70 19.06 -26.42 24.01
N LYS A 71 20.06 -26.41 24.91
CA LYS A 71 20.03 -27.19 26.14
C LYS A 71 19.24 -26.54 27.28
N TYR A 72 19.25 -25.22 27.36
CA TYR A 72 18.67 -24.44 28.45
C TYR A 72 17.52 -23.52 28.01
N ALA A 73 17.10 -23.56 26.74
CA ALA A 73 15.91 -22.85 26.31
C ALA A 73 14.71 -23.40 27.11
N PRO A 74 13.94 -22.52 27.76
CA PRO A 74 12.74 -22.91 28.46
C PRO A 74 11.74 -23.51 27.48
N ALA A 75 11.04 -24.57 27.89
CA ALA A 75 9.98 -25.13 27.08
C ALA A 75 8.83 -24.12 26.97
N PRO A 76 8.05 -24.15 25.87
CA PRO A 76 6.85 -23.32 25.75
C PRO A 76 5.89 -23.65 26.90
N GLY A 77 5.75 -22.73 27.86
CA GLY A 77 4.90 -22.89 29.05
C GLY A 77 5.65 -22.90 30.39
N ASP A 78 6.99 -22.93 30.38
CA ASP A 78 7.75 -22.79 31.62
C ASP A 78 7.70 -21.36 32.18
N GLU A 79 7.60 -21.25 33.50
CA GLU A 79 7.52 -20.00 34.25
C GLU A 79 8.88 -19.27 34.29
N ASN A 80 9.33 -18.77 33.14
CA ASN A 80 10.58 -18.00 33.01
C ASN A 80 10.42 -16.57 33.55
N PRO A 81 11.27 -16.08 34.48
CA PRO A 81 11.22 -14.70 34.97
C PRO A 81 11.35 -13.66 33.85
N ILE A 82 12.13 -13.97 32.80
CA ILE A 82 12.28 -13.10 31.62
C ILE A 82 10.96 -13.01 30.86
N ALA A 83 10.27 -14.15 30.66
CA ALA A 83 8.97 -14.16 30.00
C ALA A 83 7.91 -13.38 30.79
N LYS A 84 7.91 -13.50 32.13
CA LYS A 84 7.05 -12.69 33.01
C LYS A 84 7.32 -11.21 32.91
N TYR A 85 8.59 -10.82 32.89
CA TYR A 85 8.98 -9.42 32.71
C TYR A 85 8.49 -8.88 31.37
N ILE A 86 8.73 -9.62 30.29
CA ILE A 86 8.26 -9.27 28.95
C ILE A 86 6.73 -9.14 28.93
N ALA A 87 6.00 -10.11 29.49
CA ALA A 87 4.54 -10.10 29.54
C ALA A 87 3.98 -8.89 30.31
N ARG A 88 4.69 -8.41 31.34
CA ARG A 88 4.30 -7.22 32.11
C ARG A 88 4.51 -5.92 31.34
N THR A 89 5.55 -5.84 30.52
CA THR A 89 5.89 -4.63 29.75
C THR A 89 5.16 -4.56 28.41
N MET A 90 4.78 -5.71 27.84
CA MET A 90 4.02 -5.77 26.60
C MET A 90 2.55 -5.37 26.79
N ALA A 91 1.91 -4.95 25.70
CA ALA A 91 0.47 -4.72 25.66
C ALA A 91 -0.29 -5.99 26.05
N SER A 92 -1.40 -5.84 26.75
CA SER A 92 -2.18 -6.99 27.21
C SER A 92 -2.69 -7.81 26.02
N PRO A 93 -2.70 -9.15 26.12
CA PRO A 93 -3.15 -10.00 25.02
C PRO A 93 -4.62 -9.76 24.66
N ALA A 94 -5.44 -9.34 25.64
CA ALA A 94 -6.82 -8.95 25.39
C ALA A 94 -6.92 -7.69 24.52
N ALA A 95 -6.15 -6.65 24.82
CA ALA A 95 -6.14 -5.42 24.03
C ALA A 95 -5.63 -5.66 22.59
N LEU A 96 -4.62 -6.53 22.43
CA LEU A 96 -4.12 -6.91 21.10
C LEU A 96 -5.16 -7.69 20.30
N LYS A 97 -5.91 -8.61 20.93
CA LYS A 97 -7.01 -9.32 20.30
C LYS A 97 -8.13 -8.38 19.87
N GLU A 98 -8.51 -7.44 20.73
CA GLU A 98 -9.52 -6.43 20.42
C GLU A 98 -9.09 -5.53 19.25
N ALA A 99 -7.83 -5.07 19.26
CA ALA A 99 -7.28 -4.27 18.16
C ALA A 99 -7.26 -5.04 16.84
N ALA A 100 -6.85 -6.32 16.86
CA ALA A 100 -6.85 -7.19 15.69
C ALA A 100 -8.28 -7.44 15.17
N PHE A 101 -9.24 -7.67 16.07
CA PHE A 101 -10.64 -7.86 15.72
C PHE A 101 -11.25 -6.60 15.11
N LYS A 102 -10.98 -5.43 15.69
CA LYS A 102 -11.40 -4.14 15.14
C LYS A 102 -10.83 -3.92 13.73
N HIS A 103 -9.55 -4.25 13.52
CA HIS A 103 -8.93 -4.14 12.20
C HIS A 103 -9.59 -5.09 11.18
N LEU A 104 -9.90 -6.32 11.58
CA LEU A 104 -10.64 -7.27 10.75
C LEU A 104 -11.99 -6.70 10.31
N LEU A 105 -12.76 -6.15 11.25
CA LEU A 105 -14.07 -5.55 10.94
C LEU A 105 -13.95 -4.37 9.97
N LEU A 106 -12.99 -3.47 10.20
CA LEU A 106 -12.75 -2.32 9.31
C LEU A 106 -12.31 -2.78 7.91
N SER A 107 -11.50 -3.84 7.83
CA SER A 107 -11.09 -4.40 6.55
C SER A 107 -12.27 -5.01 5.77
N ALA A 108 -13.19 -5.67 6.47
CA ALA A 108 -14.41 -6.21 5.86
C ALA A 108 -15.34 -5.09 5.37
N GLN A 109 -15.55 -4.07 6.20
CA GLN A 109 -16.33 -2.89 5.80
C GLN A 109 -15.71 -2.18 4.59
N GLY A 110 -14.38 -2.01 4.58
CA GLY A 110 -13.66 -1.42 3.45
C GLY A 110 -13.78 -2.24 2.16
N SER A 111 -13.81 -3.58 2.24
CA SER A 111 -14.07 -4.41 1.06
C SER A 111 -15.49 -4.23 0.53
N ASP A 112 -16.49 -4.17 1.42
CA ASP A 112 -17.89 -3.98 1.03
C ASP A 112 -18.12 -2.63 0.37
N GLU A 113 -17.54 -1.56 0.92
CA GLU A 113 -17.58 -0.22 0.34
C GLU A 113 -16.92 -0.18 -1.05
N THR A 114 -15.79 -0.87 -1.21
CA THR A 114 -15.09 -0.95 -2.50
C THR A 114 -15.95 -1.67 -3.54
N LEU A 115 -16.62 -2.76 -3.15
CA LEU A 115 -17.53 -3.48 -4.03
C LEU A 115 -18.75 -2.63 -4.41
N LEU A 116 -19.31 -1.87 -3.46
CA LEU A 116 -20.44 -0.98 -3.72
C LEU A 116 -20.09 0.11 -4.74
N VAL A 117 -18.90 0.71 -4.61
CA VAL A 117 -18.43 1.72 -5.58
C VAL A 117 -18.12 1.08 -6.92
N ALA A 118 -17.52 -0.11 -6.95
CA ALA A 118 -17.18 -0.83 -8.18
C ALA A 118 -18.42 -1.26 -8.97
N ASP A 119 -19.49 -1.70 -8.31
CA ASP A 119 -20.75 -2.08 -8.97
C ASP A 119 -21.62 -0.88 -9.38
N SER A 120 -21.33 0.30 -8.83
CA SER A 120 -22.12 1.50 -9.14
C SER A 120 -22.03 1.88 -10.62
N LYS A 121 -23.19 1.92 -11.29
CA LYS A 121 -23.31 2.41 -12.66
C LYS A 121 -23.72 3.88 -12.63
N PRO A 122 -23.12 4.74 -13.48
CA PRO A 122 -23.61 6.10 -13.62
C PRO A 122 -25.08 6.06 -14.06
N PRO A 123 -25.92 7.00 -13.59
CA PRO A 123 -27.29 7.06 -14.04
C PRO A 123 -27.31 7.23 -15.56
N VAL A 124 -28.23 6.55 -16.23
CA VAL A 124 -28.42 6.69 -17.67
C VAL A 124 -28.94 8.09 -17.95
N VAL A 125 -28.07 8.98 -18.45
CA VAL A 125 -28.44 10.36 -18.81
C VAL A 125 -28.78 10.41 -20.29
N HIS A 126 -30.07 10.59 -20.61
CA HIS A 126 -30.49 10.90 -21.97
C HIS A 126 -30.26 12.38 -22.27
N ARG A 127 -29.23 12.69 -23.06
CA ARG A 127 -28.95 14.06 -23.51
C ARG A 127 -29.88 14.41 -24.67
N LEU A 128 -30.95 15.14 -24.38
CA LEU A 128 -31.84 15.67 -25.41
C LEU A 128 -31.17 16.88 -26.10
N ARG A 129 -31.01 16.80 -27.43
CA ARG A 129 -30.55 17.96 -28.24
C ARG A 129 -31.54 19.13 -28.20
N PHE A 130 -32.82 18.84 -27.98
CA PHE A 130 -33.90 19.83 -27.96
C PHE A 130 -34.88 19.53 -26.82
N PRO A 131 -34.60 20.01 -25.59
CA PRO A 131 -35.44 19.74 -24.43
C PRO A 131 -36.84 20.37 -24.56
N GLN A 132 -36.95 21.46 -25.33
CA GLN A 132 -38.20 22.15 -25.60
C GLN A 132 -39.24 21.30 -26.35
N ARG A 133 -38.84 20.13 -26.91
CA ARG A 133 -39.79 19.16 -27.49
C ARG A 133 -40.79 18.62 -26.48
N LEU A 134 -40.41 18.55 -25.20
CA LEU A 134 -41.29 18.05 -24.13
C LEU A 134 -42.47 19.00 -23.89
N GLU A 135 -42.28 20.30 -24.10
CA GLU A 135 -43.29 21.34 -23.94
C GLU A 135 -44.13 21.55 -25.22
N MET A 136 -43.58 21.18 -26.37
CA MET A 136 -44.27 21.23 -27.66
C MET A 136 -45.26 20.08 -27.78
N HIS A 137 -46.43 20.23 -27.16
CA HIS A 137 -47.60 19.42 -27.46
C HIS A 137 -48.53 20.18 -28.42
N SER A 138 -49.07 19.47 -29.40
CA SER A 138 -50.15 19.99 -30.23
C SER A 138 -51.47 19.71 -29.52
N PRO A 139 -52.35 20.71 -29.28
CA PRO A 139 -53.69 20.48 -28.76
C PRO A 139 -54.52 19.47 -29.58
N HIS A 140 -54.13 19.26 -30.83
CA HIS A 140 -54.79 18.35 -31.76
C HIS A 140 -53.98 17.08 -32.06
N SER A 141 -52.93 16.79 -31.27
CA SER A 141 -52.03 15.63 -31.46
C SER A 141 -51.40 15.55 -32.86
N LEU A 142 -51.23 16.69 -33.54
CA LEU A 142 -50.61 16.75 -34.87
C LEU A 142 -49.09 16.87 -34.74
N PRO A 143 -48.29 16.14 -35.54
CA PRO A 143 -46.84 16.30 -35.56
C PRO A 143 -46.48 17.70 -36.08
N VAL A 144 -45.61 18.42 -35.37
CA VAL A 144 -45.05 19.68 -35.86
C VAL A 144 -44.16 19.42 -37.08
N GLY A 145 -44.37 20.19 -38.15
CA GLY A 145 -43.54 20.14 -39.37
C GLY A 145 -44.18 19.46 -40.58
N ILE A 146 -45.36 18.84 -40.44
CA ILE A 146 -46.11 18.31 -41.59
C ILE A 146 -47.10 19.38 -42.05
N LYS A 147 -46.67 20.24 -42.97
CA LYS A 147 -47.62 21.04 -43.76
C LYS A 147 -47.96 20.21 -45.00
N LEU A 148 -49.16 19.65 -45.05
CA LEU A 148 -49.69 19.14 -46.32
C LEU A 148 -49.93 20.36 -47.23
N SER A 149 -49.25 20.40 -48.37
CA SER A 149 -49.54 21.40 -49.40
C SER A 149 -50.94 21.13 -49.94
N THR A 150 -51.84 22.11 -49.80
CA THR A 150 -53.20 22.06 -50.34
C THR A 150 -53.31 22.80 -51.67
N GLU A 151 -52.18 23.06 -52.33
CA GLU A 151 -52.13 23.83 -53.59
C GLU A 151 -52.90 23.14 -54.74
N ASP A 152 -53.10 21.81 -54.67
CA ASP A 152 -53.78 21.02 -55.71
C ASP A 152 -55.16 20.49 -55.28
N VAL A 153 -55.78 21.10 -54.25
CA VAL A 153 -57.11 20.69 -53.78
C VAL A 153 -58.20 21.46 -54.52
N VAL A 154 -58.91 20.78 -55.42
CA VAL A 154 -60.10 21.33 -56.10
C VAL A 154 -61.34 21.09 -55.24
N VAL A 155 -62.00 22.17 -54.82
CA VAL A 155 -63.26 22.10 -54.06
C VAL A 155 -64.37 21.60 -54.99
N LYS A 156 -64.99 20.47 -54.63
CA LYS A 156 -66.15 19.94 -55.34
C LYS A 156 -67.32 20.94 -55.20
N ARG A 157 -67.75 21.51 -56.32
CA ARG A 157 -68.97 22.33 -56.40
C ARG A 157 -70.15 21.42 -56.67
N ASP A 158 -71.22 21.58 -55.88
CA ASP A 158 -72.54 21.02 -56.14
C ASP A 158 -73.18 21.71 -57.36
#